data_AF-A0A924NCZ0-F1
#
_entry.id   AF-A0A924NCZ0-F1
#
_cell.length_a   1.000
_cell.length_b   1.000
_cell.length_c   1.000
_cell.angle_alpha   90.00
_cell.angle_beta   90.00
_cell.angle_gamma   90.00
#
_symmetry.space_group_name_H-M   'P 1'
#
loop_
_entity.id
_entity.type
_entity.pdbx_description
1 polymer ?
#
loop_
_entity_poly.entity_id
_entity_poly.type
_entity_poly.pdbx_seq_one_letter_code
_entity_poly.pdbx_strand_id
1 'polypeptide(L)'
;MTFSAEATEAASLWGGTLQRLIRDRENAVYEMALSNGARAALRLHRSGYQDAASIKSELWWCRALAQSGLPVPAPISTRSGEHLAHLSTGRLASVIEWVSGEPLGEAGVPLPGTAAEQSARHYTLGRLIARFHVA
;
A
#
# COMPACT_ATOMS: atom_id res chain seq x y z
N MET A 1 -14.13 -17.38 -5.41
CA MET A 1 -13.93 -16.07 -6.06
C MET A 1 -12.87 -16.25 -7.14
N THR A 2 -13.13 -15.77 -8.35
CA THR A 2 -12.15 -15.86 -9.45
C THR A 2 -11.48 -14.49 -9.58
N PHE A 3 -10.18 -14.41 -9.32
CA PHE A 3 -9.40 -13.19 -9.55
C PHE A 3 -9.10 -13.03 -11.04
N SER A 4 -8.80 -11.80 -11.48
CA SER A 4 -8.39 -11.59 -12.88
C SER A 4 -7.07 -12.30 -13.17
N ALA A 5 -6.86 -12.67 -14.43
CA ALA A 5 -5.58 -13.22 -14.89
C ALA A 5 -4.42 -12.27 -14.58
N GLU A 6 -4.63 -10.96 -14.78
CA GLU A 6 -3.66 -9.89 -14.46
C GLU A 6 -3.30 -9.88 -12.96
N ALA A 7 -4.27 -9.93 -12.06
CA ALA A 7 -4.00 -9.93 -10.62
C ALA A 7 -3.27 -11.22 -10.19
N THR A 8 -3.59 -12.35 -10.84
CA THR A 8 -2.96 -13.64 -10.58
C THR A 8 -1.51 -13.66 -11.07
N GLU A 9 -1.26 -13.14 -12.27
CA GLU A 9 0.09 -12.92 -12.80
C GLU A 9 0.90 -12.07 -11.83
N ALA A 10 0.36 -10.92 -11.41
CA ALA A 10 1.02 -10.02 -10.49
C ALA A 10 1.35 -10.69 -9.15
N ALA A 11 0.39 -11.34 -8.50
CA ALA A 11 0.62 -12.05 -7.24
C ALA A 11 1.73 -13.12 -7.37
N SER A 12 1.77 -13.80 -8.53
CA SER A 12 2.78 -14.82 -8.80
C SER A 12 4.22 -14.26 -8.77
N LEU A 13 4.46 -13.00 -9.14
CA LEU A 13 5.79 -12.39 -9.17
C LEU A 13 6.37 -12.19 -7.75
N TRP A 14 5.51 -12.03 -6.75
CA TRP A 14 5.88 -11.98 -5.33
C TRP A 14 5.75 -13.33 -4.61
N GLY A 15 5.34 -14.38 -5.32
CA GLY A 15 5.07 -15.70 -4.72
C GLY A 15 3.95 -15.68 -3.69
N GLY A 16 2.98 -14.77 -3.86
CA GLY A 16 1.83 -14.64 -2.99
C GLY A 16 0.54 -15.17 -3.61
N THR A 17 -0.47 -15.33 -2.76
CA THR A 17 -1.81 -15.78 -3.13
C THR A 17 -2.83 -14.71 -2.76
N LEU A 18 -3.67 -14.31 -3.72
CA LEU A 18 -4.73 -13.34 -3.51
C LEU A 18 -5.81 -13.87 -2.56
N GLN A 19 -6.27 -13.02 -1.66
CA GLN A 19 -7.29 -13.34 -0.67
C GLN A 19 -8.62 -12.65 -1.02
N ARG A 20 -8.58 -11.36 -1.34
CA ARG A 20 -9.75 -10.57 -1.74
C ARG A 20 -9.36 -9.24 -2.37
N LEU A 21 -10.26 -8.64 -3.14
CA LEU A 21 -10.18 -7.24 -3.52
C LEU A 21 -10.56 -6.37 -2.32
N ILE A 22 -9.72 -5.38 -1.99
CA ILE A 22 -9.99 -4.41 -0.91
C ILE A 22 -10.71 -3.20 -1.49
N ARG A 23 -10.20 -2.67 -2.60
CA ARG A 23 -10.73 -1.46 -3.22
C ARG A 23 -10.30 -1.38 -4.67
N ASP A 24 -11.18 -0.88 -5.52
CA ASP A 24 -10.88 -0.56 -6.91
C ASP A 24 -11.28 0.90 -7.16
N ARG A 25 -10.29 1.79 -7.16
CA ARG A 25 -10.47 3.22 -7.46
C ARG A 25 -9.31 3.70 -8.34
N GLU A 26 -8.39 4.47 -7.76
CA GLU A 26 -7.16 4.90 -8.45
C GLU A 26 -6.21 3.74 -8.70
N ASN A 27 -6.18 2.78 -7.77
CA ASN A 27 -5.50 1.50 -7.93
C ASN A 27 -6.49 0.38 -7.61
N ALA A 28 -6.33 -0.77 -8.26
CA ALA A 28 -6.97 -1.99 -7.79
C ALA A 28 -6.05 -2.60 -6.72
N VAL A 29 -6.52 -2.62 -5.47
CA VAL A 29 -5.75 -3.07 -4.31
C VAL A 29 -6.33 -4.37 -3.79
N TYR A 30 -5.49 -5.40 -3.72
CA TYR A 30 -5.84 -6.73 -3.24
C TYR A 30 -5.11 -7.05 -1.94
N GLU A 31 -5.80 -7.75 -1.05
CA GLU A 31 -5.17 -8.45 0.05
C GLU A 31 -4.49 -9.70 -0.49
N MET A 32 -3.22 -9.89 -0.13
CA MET A 32 -2.38 -11.00 -0.56
C MET A 32 -1.73 -11.66 0.65
N ALA A 33 -1.70 -12.99 0.67
CA ALA A 33 -0.88 -13.75 1.59
C ALA A 33 0.44 -14.12 0.92
N LEU A 34 1.56 -13.81 1.56
CA LEU A 34 2.89 -14.22 1.12
C LEU A 34 3.17 -15.67 1.50
N SER A 35 4.20 -16.27 0.91
CA SER A 35 4.61 -17.66 1.17
C SER A 35 4.96 -17.95 2.64
N ASN A 36 5.41 -16.94 3.37
CA ASN A 36 5.68 -17.02 4.81
C ASN A 36 4.44 -16.77 5.69
N GLY A 37 3.25 -16.64 5.11
CA GLY A 37 1.99 -16.35 5.80
C GLY A 37 1.77 -14.87 6.14
N ALA A 38 2.73 -13.99 5.86
CA ALA A 38 2.55 -12.56 6.10
C ALA A 38 1.50 -11.97 5.14
N ARG A 39 0.72 -11.02 5.65
CA ARG A 39 -0.25 -10.25 4.85
C ARG A 39 0.48 -9.14 4.11
N ALA A 40 0.03 -8.86 2.90
CA ALA A 40 0.54 -7.79 2.05
C ALA A 40 -0.59 -7.18 1.22
N ALA A 41 -0.36 -5.97 0.72
CA ALA A 41 -1.26 -5.31 -0.22
C ALA A 41 -0.63 -5.29 -1.62
N LEU A 42 -1.23 -6.04 -2.54
CA LEU A 42 -0.90 -5.96 -3.96
C LEU A 42 -1.65 -4.78 -4.59
N ARG A 43 -0.94 -3.92 -5.31
CA ARG A 43 -1.48 -2.75 -6.01
C ARG A 43 -1.27 -2.91 -7.50
N LEU A 44 -2.35 -2.90 -8.27
CA LEU A 44 -2.31 -2.74 -9.72
C LEU A 44 -2.56 -1.26 -10.06
N HIS A 45 -1.53 -0.60 -10.59
CA HIS A 45 -1.55 0.84 -10.83
C HIS A 45 -2.41 1.18 -12.04
N ARG A 46 -3.21 2.25 -11.97
CA ARG A 46 -4.03 2.67 -13.12
C ARG A 46 -3.15 3.07 -14.31
N SER A 47 -3.43 2.46 -15.46
CA SER A 47 -2.75 2.77 -16.71
C SER A 47 -2.93 4.23 -17.11
N GLY A 48 -1.84 4.90 -17.51
CA GLY A 48 -1.85 6.26 -18.03
C GLY A 48 -1.93 7.38 -16.99
N TYR A 49 -1.95 7.07 -15.68
CA TYR A 49 -1.99 8.09 -14.62
C TYR A 49 -0.61 8.42 -14.03
N GLN A 50 0.18 7.40 -13.69
CA GLN A 50 1.54 7.54 -13.18
C GLN A 50 2.51 6.74 -14.05
N ASP A 51 3.69 7.27 -14.30
CA ASP A 51 4.74 6.54 -15.00
C ASP A 51 5.55 5.66 -14.04
N ALA A 52 6.35 4.75 -14.61
CA ALA A 52 7.15 3.82 -13.83
C ALA A 52 8.19 4.52 -12.95
N ALA A 53 8.73 5.67 -13.38
CA ALA A 53 9.73 6.42 -12.63
C ALA A 53 9.12 7.05 -11.36
N SER A 54 7.90 7.58 -11.47
CA SER A 54 7.15 8.17 -10.36
C SER A 54 6.80 7.12 -9.32
N ILE A 55 6.32 5.95 -9.76
CA ILE A 55 6.01 4.84 -8.86
C ILE A 55 7.29 4.29 -8.19
N LYS A 56 8.39 4.15 -8.94
CA LYS A 56 9.68 3.75 -8.34
C LYS A 56 10.15 4.73 -7.28
N SER A 57 9.98 6.03 -7.52
CA SER A 57 10.34 7.09 -6.57
C SER A 57 9.49 7.02 -5.30
N GLU A 58 8.17 6.79 -5.43
CA GLU A 58 7.26 6.55 -4.30
C GLU A 58 7.74 5.34 -3.46
N LEU A 59 8.00 4.21 -4.11
CA LEU A 59 8.43 2.98 -3.41
C LEU A 59 9.79 3.17 -2.72
N TRP A 60 10.75 3.80 -3.40
CA TRP A 60 12.05 4.13 -2.83
C TRP A 60 11.92 5.01 -1.58
N TRP A 61 11.09 6.05 -1.65
CA TRP A 61 10.92 6.97 -0.52
C TRP A 61 10.19 6.30 0.66
N CYS A 62 9.12 5.56 0.40
CA CYS A 62 8.43 4.76 1.43
C CYS A 62 9.38 3.78 2.13
N ARG A 63 10.30 3.14 1.37
CA ARG A 63 11.34 2.28 1.95
C ARG A 63 12.27 3.06 2.87
N ALA A 64 12.76 4.23 2.43
CA ALA A 64 13.67 5.05 3.23
C ALA A 64 12.99 5.55 4.52
N LEU A 65 11.74 5.99 4.43
CA LEU A 65 10.95 6.42 5.59
C LEU A 65 10.68 5.27 6.57
N ALA A 66 10.38 4.07 6.06
CA ALA A 66 10.25 2.89 6.92
C ALA A 66 11.58 2.58 7.65
N GLN A 67 12.70 2.69 6.95
CA GLN A 67 14.04 2.49 7.52
C GLN A 67 14.42 3.56 8.57
N SER A 68 13.88 4.78 8.48
CA SER A 68 14.02 5.82 9.51
C SER A 68 13.04 5.66 10.68
N GLY A 69 12.23 4.59 10.70
CA GLY A 69 11.35 4.25 11.81
C GLY A 69 9.99 4.95 11.76
N LEU A 70 9.59 5.49 10.61
CA LEU A 70 8.23 5.96 10.41
C LEU A 70 7.27 4.79 10.13
N PRO A 71 6.03 4.85 10.63
CA PRO A 71 5.01 3.82 10.42
C PRO A 71 4.38 3.93 9.03
N VAL A 72 5.19 3.76 7.98
CA VAL A 72 4.75 3.66 6.59
C VAL A 72 4.98 2.24 6.08
N PRO A 73 4.11 1.70 5.20
CA PRO A 73 4.30 0.35 4.67
C PRO A 73 5.50 0.31 3.72
N ALA A 74 6.47 -0.56 4.01
CA ALA A 74 7.61 -0.74 3.13
C ALA A 74 7.20 -1.50 1.85
N PRO A 75 7.83 -1.21 0.69
CA PRO A 75 7.65 -2.03 -0.50
C PRO A 75 8.31 -3.41 -0.32
N ILE A 76 7.61 -4.44 -0.77
CA ILE A 76 8.09 -5.82 -0.78
C ILE A 76 8.69 -6.10 -2.16
N SER A 77 9.85 -6.73 -2.22
CA SER A 77 10.47 -7.09 -3.51
C SER A 77 9.82 -8.33 -4.11
N THR A 78 9.77 -8.38 -5.44
CA THR A 78 9.46 -9.59 -6.20
C THR A 78 10.51 -10.68 -5.90
N ARG A 79 10.28 -11.90 -6.40
CA ARG A 79 11.31 -12.96 -6.36
C ARG A 79 12.59 -12.61 -7.13
N SER A 80 12.55 -11.63 -8.02
CA SER A 80 13.72 -11.15 -8.76
C SER A 80 14.43 -9.97 -8.08
N GLY A 81 13.95 -9.51 -6.91
CA GLY A 81 14.55 -8.41 -6.14
C GLY A 81 14.04 -7.01 -6.50
N GLU A 82 13.13 -6.88 -7.46
CA GLU A 82 12.58 -5.58 -7.91
C GLU A 82 11.34 -5.20 -7.09
N HIS A 83 11.10 -3.90 -6.89
CA HIS A 83 9.90 -3.42 -6.16
C HIS A 83 8.71 -3.05 -7.07
N LEU A 84 8.96 -2.90 -8.37
CA LEU A 84 7.95 -2.59 -9.38
C LEU A 84 8.02 -3.62 -10.51
N ALA A 85 6.89 -4.19 -10.88
CA ALA A 85 6.79 -5.15 -11.98
C ALA A 85 5.96 -4.59 -13.14
N HIS A 86 6.36 -4.95 -14.36
CA HIS A 86 5.56 -4.77 -15.56
C HIS A 86 4.83 -6.08 -15.86
N LEU A 87 3.51 -6.02 -15.96
CA LEU A 87 2.67 -7.16 -16.32
C LEU A 87 2.58 -7.30 -17.84
N SER A 88 2.15 -8.48 -18.28
CA SER A 88 1.91 -8.79 -19.70
C SER A 88 0.96 -7.82 -20.40
N THR A 89 0.04 -7.21 -19.65
CA THR A 89 -0.91 -6.18 -20.12
C THR A 89 -0.28 -4.79 -20.28
N GLY A 90 0.99 -4.61 -19.90
CA GLY A 90 1.67 -3.32 -19.82
C GLY A 90 1.36 -2.54 -18.53
N ARG A 91 0.44 -3.03 -17.69
CA ARG A 91 0.12 -2.42 -16.40
C ARG A 91 1.26 -2.63 -15.40
N LEU A 92 1.41 -1.68 -14.48
CA LEU A 92 2.41 -1.76 -13.42
C LEU A 92 1.82 -2.36 -12.14
N ALA A 93 2.61 -3.15 -11.43
CA ALA A 93 2.24 -3.73 -10.15
C ALA A 93 3.31 -3.52 -9.09
N SER A 94 2.89 -3.30 -7.84
CA SER A 94 3.78 -3.24 -6.67
C SER A 94 3.10 -3.92 -5.48
N VAL A 95 3.90 -4.44 -4.55
CA VAL A 95 3.41 -4.96 -3.27
C VAL A 95 4.00 -4.13 -2.14
N ILE A 96 3.17 -3.77 -1.17
CA ILE A 96 3.59 -3.11 0.06
C ILE A 96 3.15 -3.94 1.28
N GLU A 97 3.83 -3.73 2.41
CA GLU A 97 3.46 -4.35 3.68
C GLU A 97 2.02 -4.05 4.08
N TRP A 98 1.42 -4.99 4.79
CA TRP A 98 0.11 -4.79 5.38
C TRP A 98 0.18 -3.83 6.56
N VAL A 99 -0.64 -2.78 6.54
CA VAL A 99 -0.82 -1.90 7.70
C VAL A 99 -1.99 -2.42 8.53
N SER A 100 -1.68 -2.92 9.72
CA SER A 100 -2.69 -3.26 10.72
C SER A 100 -3.22 -1.98 11.37
N GLY A 101 -4.54 -1.77 11.27
CA GLY A 101 -5.18 -0.63 11.90
C GLY A 101 -6.61 -0.44 11.42
N GLU A 102 -7.29 0.51 12.05
CA GLU A 102 -8.62 0.94 11.67
C GLU A 102 -8.55 2.33 11.04
N PRO A 103 -9.36 2.62 10.01
CA PRO A 103 -9.45 3.96 9.45
C PRO A 103 -9.81 4.99 10.52
N LEU A 104 -9.18 6.16 10.47
CA LEU A 104 -9.48 7.28 11.38
C LEU A 104 -10.94 7.76 11.26
N GLY A 105 -11.50 7.65 10.05
CA GLY A 105 -12.85 8.05 9.68
C GLY A 105 -13.07 7.93 8.18
N GLU A 106 -14.20 8.43 7.69
CA GLU A 106 -14.56 8.45 6.27
C GLU A 106 -14.85 9.88 5.80
N ALA A 107 -14.47 10.21 4.57
CA ALA A 107 -14.71 11.54 4.01
C ALA A 107 -16.22 11.86 3.95
N GLY A 108 -16.60 13.03 4.44
CA GLY A 108 -18.01 13.45 4.53
C GLY A 108 -18.77 12.88 5.73
N VAL A 109 -18.14 12.04 6.56
CA VAL A 109 -18.73 11.49 7.78
C VAL A 109 -18.07 12.18 8.99
N PRO A 110 -18.85 12.69 9.97
CA PRO A 110 -18.28 13.23 11.20
C PRO A 110 -17.39 12.19 11.92
N LEU A 111 -16.24 12.64 12.45
CA LEU A 111 -15.36 11.74 13.19
C LEU A 111 -16.07 11.19 14.43
N PRO A 112 -15.90 9.89 14.75
CA PRO A 112 -16.52 9.29 15.93
C PRO A 112 -15.84 9.76 17.22
N GLY A 113 -16.57 9.68 18.34
CA GLY A 113 -16.07 10.02 19.68
C GLY A 113 -16.27 11.49 20.06
N THR A 114 -15.91 11.80 21.29
CA THR A 114 -16.01 13.14 21.90
C THR A 114 -15.01 14.13 21.28
N ALA A 115 -15.26 15.43 21.45
CA ALA A 115 -14.34 16.47 21.00
C ALA A 115 -12.92 16.31 21.58
N ALA A 116 -12.80 15.82 22.82
CA ALA A 116 -11.51 15.57 23.46
C ALA A 116 -10.75 14.42 22.77
N GLU A 117 -11.41 13.30 22.47
CA GLU A 117 -10.81 12.17 21.75
C GLU A 117 -10.41 12.56 20.33
N GLN A 118 -11.25 13.32 19.64
CA GLN A 118 -10.92 13.84 18.30
C GLN A 118 -9.69 14.77 18.36
N SER A 119 -9.62 15.66 19.36
CA SER A 119 -8.47 16.55 19.55
C SER A 119 -7.18 15.78 19.81
N ALA A 120 -7.22 14.72 20.63
CA ALA A 120 -6.07 13.87 20.92
C ALA A 120 -5.58 13.12 19.66
N ARG A 121 -6.50 12.64 18.81
CA ARG A 121 -6.14 11.99 17.53
C ARG A 121 -5.46 12.97 16.57
N HIS A 122 -5.99 14.19 16.43
CA HIS A 122 -5.38 15.23 15.60
C HIS A 122 -3.99 15.64 16.11
N TYR A 123 -3.82 15.76 17.43
CA TYR A 123 -2.51 16.03 18.02
C TYR A 123 -1.50 14.93 17.69
N THR A 124 -1.93 13.66 17.80
CA THR A 124 -1.09 12.50 17.43
C THR A 124 -0.72 12.50 15.95
N LEU A 125 -1.68 12.81 15.06
CA LEU A 125 -1.44 12.96 13.63
C LEU A 125 -0.44 14.08 13.34
N GLY A 126 -0.59 15.25 13.98
CA GLY A 126 0.32 16.38 13.84
C GLY A 126 1.76 16.02 14.26
N ARG A 127 1.93 15.30 15.37
CA ARG A 127 3.24 14.78 15.78
C ARG A 127 3.84 13.80 14.77
N LEU A 128 3.02 12.94 14.17
CA LEU A 128 3.48 12.02 13.12
C LEU A 128 3.93 12.78 11.86
N ILE A 129 3.16 13.78 11.42
CA ILE A 129 3.51 14.64 10.27
C ILE A 129 4.81 15.42 10.54
N ALA A 130 4.99 15.95 11.75
CA ALA A 130 6.22 16.64 12.12
C ALA A 130 7.44 15.72 12.03
N ARG A 131 7.32 14.47 12.51
CA ARG A 131 8.37 13.44 12.34
C ARG A 131 8.62 13.12 10.87
N PHE A 132 7.55 13.03 10.06
CA PHE A 132 7.65 12.77 8.63
C PHE A 132 8.46 13.84 7.88
N HIS A 133 8.28 15.12 8.22
CA HIS A 133 8.99 16.21 7.55
C HIS A 133 10.50 16.26 7.82
N VAL A 134 11.00 15.62 8.89
CA VAL A 134 12.42 15.68 9.31
C VAL A 134 13.13 14.33 9.20
N ALA A 135 12.46 13.33 8.61
CA ALA A 135 12.93 11.96 8.50
C ALA A 135 13.88 11.71 7.33
#